data_AF-A0A2U1CM71-F1
#
_entry.id   AF-A0A2U1CM71-F1
#
_cell.length_a   1.000
_cell.length_b   1.000
_cell.length_c   1.000
_cell.angle_alpha   90.00
_cell.angle_beta   90.00
_cell.angle_gamma   90.00
#
_symmetry.space_group_name_H-M   'P 1'
#
loop_
_entity.id
_entity.type
_entity.pdbx_description
1 polymer ?
#
loop_
_entity_poly.entity_id
_entity_poly.type
_entity_poly.pdbx_seq_one_letter_code
_entity_poly.pdbx_strand_id
1 'polypeptide(L)' 'MVTKLRLGPLPRQRIVKMTISLPVSLNEELDRYAAAHSQLYGEKVDAVTLVPYMLERFITTDRGFRRARA' A
#
# COMPACT_ATOMS: atom_id res chain seq x y z
N MET A 1 -6.04 45.63 5.44
CA MET A 1 -6.80 44.39 5.69
C MET A 1 -6.16 43.29 4.86
N VAL A 2 -5.65 42.22 5.49
CA VAL A 2 -5.06 41.11 4.74
C VAL A 2 -6.21 40.25 4.22
N THR A 3 -6.41 40.22 2.91
CA THR A 3 -7.38 39.35 2.24
C THR A 3 -6.97 37.90 2.48
N LYS A 4 -7.65 37.24 3.43
CA LYS A 4 -7.46 35.81 3.68
C LYS A 4 -7.87 35.04 2.42
N LEU A 5 -6.93 34.27 1.87
CA LEU A 5 -7.22 33.33 0.79
C LEU A 5 -8.29 32.33 1.28
N ARG A 6 -9.26 32.03 0.41
CA ARG A 6 -10.35 31.08 0.71
C ARG A 6 -9.85 29.66 0.94
N LEU A 7 -8.68 29.34 0.38
CA LEU A 7 -8.01 28.06 0.59
C LEU A 7 -7.11 28.19 1.83
N GLY A 8 -7.51 27.52 2.91
CA GLY A 8 -6.67 27.33 4.08
C GLY A 8 -5.46 26.44 3.79
N PRO A 9 -4.59 26.20 4.78
CA PRO A 9 -3.45 25.31 4.60
C PRO A 9 -3.91 23.92 4.12
N LEU A 10 -3.28 23.43 3.04
CA LEU A 10 -3.59 22.12 2.48
C LEU A 10 -3.20 21.01 3.46
N PRO A 11 -3.97 19.91 3.54
CA PRO A 11 -3.61 18.76 4.37
C PRO A 11 -2.26 18.19 3.92
N ARG A 12 -1.36 17.97 4.87
CA ARG A 12 -0.09 17.29 4.60
C ARG A 12 -0.36 15.80 4.40
N GLN A 13 -0.36 15.35 3.16
CA GLN A 13 -0.23 13.92 2.87
C GLN A 13 1.20 13.48 3.24
N ARG A 14 1.31 12.59 4.23
CA ARG A 14 2.59 12.00 4.61
C ARG A 14 2.72 10.63 3.97
N ILE A 15 3.61 10.53 2.99
CA ILE A 15 3.98 9.29 2.31
C ILE A 15 5.36 8.88 2.82
N VAL A 16 5.50 7.63 3.25
CA VAL A 16 6.80 7.04 3.59
C VAL A 16 7.20 6.12 2.43
N LYS A 17 8.35 6.41 1.82
CA LYS A 17 8.96 5.50 0.83
C LYS A 17 9.93 4.57 1.56
N MET A 18 9.82 3.28 1.29
CA MET A 18 10.68 2.26 1.87
C MET A 18 11.28 1.42 0.73
N THR A 19 12.59 1.21 0.78
CA THR A 19 13.28 0.25 -0.09
C THR A 19 13.46 -1.06 0.69
N ILE A 20 13.06 -2.17 0.08
CA ILE A 20 13.14 -3.50 0.69
C ILE A 20 13.90 -4.45 -0.23
N SER A 21 14.59 -5.42 0.37
CA SER A 21 15.18 -6.55 -0.36
C SER A 21 14.26 -7.75 -0.23
N LEU A 22 13.97 -8.41 -1.34
CA LEU A 22 13.12 -9.59 -1.40
C LEU A 22 13.88 -10.74 -2.07
N PRO A 23 13.63 -12.01 -1.68
CA PRO A 23 14.05 -13.15 -2.48
C PRO A 23 13.48 -13.05 -3.90
N VAL A 24 14.26 -13.46 -4.91
CA VAL A 24 13.83 -13.44 -6.32
C VAL A 24 12.53 -14.22 -6.51
N SER A 25 12.43 -15.40 -5.88
CA SER A 25 11.23 -16.24 -5.94
C SER A 25 9.98 -15.54 -5.42
N LEU A 26 10.10 -14.70 -4.39
CA LEU A 26 8.97 -13.94 -3.88
C LEU A 26 8.55 -12.83 -4.86
N ASN A 27 9.51 -12.17 -5.51
CA ASN A 27 9.18 -11.19 -6.53
C ASN A 27 8.41 -11.83 -7.70
N GLU A 28 8.84 -13.01 -8.17
CA GLU A 28 8.15 -13.73 -9.25
C GLU A 28 6.73 -14.19 -8.88
N GLU A 29 6.49 -14.57 -7.62
CA GLU A 29 5.13 -14.88 -7.13
C GLU A 29 4.27 -13.61 -7.05
N LEU A 30 4.83 -12.48 -6.62
CA LEU A 30 4.11 -11.20 -6.58
C LEU A 30 3.74 -10.72 -7.99
N ASP A 31 4.63 -10.86 -8.97
CA ASP A 31 4.37 -10.51 -10.37
C ASP A 31 3.25 -11.40 -10.95
N ARG A 32 3.28 -12.70 -10.67
CA ARG A 32 2.20 -13.63 -11.07
C ARG A 32 0.87 -13.27 -10.42
N TYR A 33 0.88 -12.92 -9.13
CA TYR A 33 -0.32 -12.49 -8.43
C TYR A 33 -0.90 -11.21 -9.05
N ALA A 34 -0.05 -10.23 -9.36
CA ALA A 34 -0.47 -8.98 -9.98
C ALA A 34 -1.07 -9.21 -11.38
N ALA A 35 -0.50 -10.12 -12.17
CA ALA A 35 -1.07 -10.52 -13.45
C ALA A 35 -2.46 -11.17 -13.31
N ALA A 36 -2.62 -12.10 -12.35
CA ALA A 36 -3.90 -12.75 -12.08
C ALA A 36 -4.96 -11.73 -11.60
N HIS A 37 -4.59 -10.81 -10.71
CA HIS A 37 -5.48 -9.72 -10.26
C HIS A 37 -5.89 -8.83 -11.44
N SER A 38 -4.93 -8.50 -12.31
CA SER A 38 -5.20 -7.66 -13.49
C SER A 38 -6.19 -8.30 -14.44
N GLN A 39 -6.04 -9.61 -14.67
CA GLN A 39 -6.96 -10.37 -15.51
C GLN A 39 -8.37 -10.43 -14.90
N LEU A 40 -8.47 -10.60 -13.58
CA LEU A 40 -9.75 -10.73 -12.88
C LEU A 40 -10.56 -9.44 -12.88
N TYR A 41 -9.89 -8.30 -12.68
CA TYR A 41 -10.56 -7.00 -12.52
C TYR A 41 -10.48 -6.10 -13.77
N GLY A 42 -9.79 -6.53 -14.82
CA GLY A 42 -9.65 -5.78 -16.07
C GLY A 42 -8.76 -4.54 -15.97
N GLU A 43 -8.09 -4.34 -14.84
CA GLU A 43 -7.20 -3.21 -14.58
C GLU A 43 -5.77 -3.71 -14.38
N LYS A 44 -4.84 -3.21 -15.20
CA LYS A 44 -3.43 -3.58 -15.07
C LYS A 44 -2.85 -3.01 -13.78
N VAL A 45 -2.48 -3.90 -12.87
CA VAL A 45 -1.80 -3.58 -11.60
C VAL A 45 -0.45 -4.28 -11.55
N ASP A 46 0.54 -3.62 -10.93
CA ASP A 46 1.84 -4.21 -10.65
C ASP A 46 1.96 -4.64 -9.18
N ALA A 47 2.97 -5.45 -8.89
CA ALA A 47 3.26 -5.91 -7.53
C ALA A 47 3.47 -4.73 -6.56
N VAL A 48 4.18 -3.69 -6.98
CA VAL A 48 4.51 -2.51 -6.15
C VAL A 48 3.25 -1.77 -5.69
N THR A 49 2.22 -1.75 -6.52
CA THR A 49 0.91 -1.17 -6.21
C THR A 49 0.14 -2.03 -5.23
N LEU A 50 0.19 -3.36 -5.37
CA LEU A 50 -0.54 -4.29 -4.51
C LEU A 50 0.09 -4.48 -3.13
N VAL A 51 1.43 -4.45 -3.03
CA VAL A 51 2.18 -4.74 -1.80
C VAL A 51 1.71 -3.91 -0.60
N PRO A 52 1.54 -2.57 -0.70
CA PRO A 52 1.01 -1.78 0.42
C PRO A 52 -0.35 -2.27 0.95
N TYR A 53 -1.28 -2.61 0.05
CA TYR A 53 -2.61 -3.12 0.43
C TYR A 53 -2.52 -4.52 1.04
N MET A 54 -1.65 -5.37 0.51
CA MET A 54 -1.39 -6.70 1.08
C MET A 54 -0.84 -6.59 2.51
N LEU A 55 0.12 -5.71 2.74
CA LEU A 55 0.72 -5.49 4.06
C LEU A 55 -0.28 -4.90 5.05
N GLU A 56 -1.08 -3.91 4.64
CA GLU A 56 -2.14 -3.35 5.47
C GLU A 56 -3.15 -4.44 5.88
N ARG A 57 -3.60 -5.26 4.92
CA ARG A 57 -4.51 -6.37 5.19
C ARG A 57 -3.89 -7.39 6.13
N PHE A 58 -2.62 -7.73 5.93
CA PHE A 58 -1.88 -8.66 6.80
C PHE A 58 -1.86 -8.14 8.25
N ILE A 59 -1.37 -6.93 8.48
CA ILE A 59 -1.29 -6.32 9.82
C ILE A 59 -2.67 -6.20 10.48
N THR A 60 -3.69 -5.81 9.72
CA THR A 60 -5.05 -5.63 10.26
C THR A 60 -5.72 -6.96 10.61
N THR A 61 -5.39 -8.04 9.90
CA THR A 61 -6.02 -9.35 10.12
C THR A 61 -5.24 -10.25 11.07
N ASP A 62 -3.95 -10.02 11.29
CA ASP A 62 -3.13 -10.76 12.25
C ASP A 62 -3.71 -10.64 13.68
N ARG A 63 -4.25 -11.76 14.19
CA ARG A 63 -4.85 -11.82 15.53
C ARG A 63 -3.80 -11.79 16.63
N GLY A 64 -2.63 -12.40 16.41
CA GLY A 64 -1.54 -12.42 17.38
C GLY A 64 -0.99 -11.03 17.58
N PHE A 65 -0.72 -10.33 16.48
CA PHE A 65 -0.30 -8.93 16.51
C PHE A 65 -1.35 -8.02 17.16
N ARG A 66 -2.63 -8.16 16.79
CA ARG A 66 -3.72 -7.38 17.40
C ARG A 66 -3.84 -7.59 18.90
N ARG A 67 -3.64 -8.81 19.40
CA ARG A 67 -3.65 -9.10 20.84
C ARG A 67 -2.46 -8.49 21.57
N ALA A 68 -1.27 -8.46 20.95
CA ALA A 68 -0.07 -7.87 21.55
C ALA A 68 -0.09 -6.33 21.57
N ARG A 69 -0.85 -5.70 20.67
CA ARG A 69 -1.03 -4.24 20.60
C ARG A 69 -2.01 -3.70 21.64
N ALA A 70 -2.92 -4.54 22.15
CA ALA A 70 -3.94 -4.16 23.12
C ALA A 70 -3.36 -4.09 24.53
#